data_AF-A0AA48LXZ2-F1
#
_entry.id   AF-A0AA48LXZ2-F1
#
_cell.length_a   1.000
_cell.length_b   1.000
_cell.length_c   1.000
_cell.angle_alpha   90.00
_cell.angle_beta   90.00
_cell.angle_gamma   90.00
#
_symmetry.space_group_name_H-M   'P 1'
#
loop_
_entity.id
_entity.type
_entity.pdbx_description
1 polymer ?
#
loop_
_entity_poly.entity_id
_entity_poly.type
_entity_poly.pdbx_seq_one_letter_code
_entity_poly.pdbx_strand_id
1 'polypeptide(L)'
;MTRATRSPSLAISARARLPVIARLLAAGLIAGVVAGLAVAALQHITTTPLILAAEVYETAQHAHDALAEHAAPAWEGLRRTAATSVATIAVASGYALILLAAMLFSGETIGARRAALWGACAFAATGLATSLGLAPQLPGAAESDLAGRQLWWIATAIATGAGLYALLRLDAAPAKVIGVALIVAPHFFWPTPATPESTVPAEIAARFAAASLTVQAVSWVLAGALAGLVWRLVFREELE
;
A
#
# COMPACT_ATOMS: atom_id res chain seq x y z
N MET A 1 30.50 -67.24 -9.31
CA MET A 1 29.04 -66.97 -9.40
C MET A 1 28.58 -66.72 -7.97
N THR A 2 28.04 -65.59 -7.52
CA THR A 2 27.33 -64.47 -8.15
C THR A 2 27.49 -63.25 -7.23
N ARG A 3 28.04 -62.16 -7.77
CA ARG A 3 28.21 -60.86 -7.12
C ARG A 3 26.87 -60.12 -7.20
N ALA A 4 26.13 -60.02 -6.10
CA ALA A 4 24.93 -59.20 -6.04
C ALA A 4 25.34 -57.73 -5.81
N THR A 5 25.37 -56.96 -6.89
CA THR A 5 25.51 -55.51 -6.87
C THR A 5 24.22 -54.89 -6.32
N ARG A 6 24.23 -54.39 -5.07
CA ARG A 6 23.19 -53.47 -4.63
C ARG A 6 23.37 -52.15 -5.38
N SER A 7 22.42 -51.79 -6.23
CA SER A 7 22.35 -50.47 -6.85
C SER A 7 22.22 -49.41 -5.75
N PRO A 8 22.94 -48.28 -5.82
CA PRO A 8 22.63 -47.14 -4.98
C PRO A 8 21.28 -46.58 -5.43
N SER A 9 20.28 -46.68 -4.57
CA SER A 9 19.03 -45.92 -4.73
C SER A 9 19.40 -44.44 -4.79
N LEU A 10 19.16 -43.81 -5.94
CA LEU A 10 19.11 -42.36 -6.07
C LEU A 10 18.01 -41.86 -5.13
N ALA A 11 18.42 -41.48 -3.91
CA ALA A 11 17.59 -40.73 -2.98
C ALA A 11 17.39 -39.31 -3.54
N ILE A 12 16.55 -39.18 -4.57
CA ILE A 12 15.93 -37.91 -4.92
C ILE A 12 14.80 -37.70 -3.90
N SER A 13 15.13 -37.12 -2.74
CA SER A 13 14.16 -36.35 -1.94
C SER A 13 14.84 -35.56 -0.82
N ALA A 14 15.98 -34.92 -1.09
CA ALA A 14 16.29 -33.69 -0.38
C ALA A 14 15.44 -32.58 -1.02
N ARG A 15 14.13 -32.47 -0.67
CA ARG A 15 13.41 -31.21 -0.89
C ARG A 15 14.13 -30.19 -0.02
N ALA A 16 15.04 -29.42 -0.63
CA ALA A 16 15.68 -28.32 0.04
C ALA A 16 14.57 -27.36 0.50
N ARG A 17 14.31 -27.33 1.81
CA ARG A 17 13.35 -26.39 2.40
C ARG A 17 13.89 -25.00 2.13
N LEU A 18 13.16 -24.20 1.36
CA LEU A 18 13.55 -22.82 1.11
C LEU A 18 13.64 -22.08 2.45
N PRO A 19 14.69 -21.27 2.67
CA PRO A 19 14.77 -20.45 3.89
C PRO A 19 13.56 -19.52 3.97
N VAL A 20 13.13 -19.18 5.20
CA VAL A 20 11.94 -18.35 5.45
C VAL A 20 11.98 -17.03 4.67
N ILE A 21 13.17 -16.44 4.53
CA ILE A 21 13.37 -15.22 3.75
C ILE A 21 13.03 -15.42 2.27
N ALA A 22 13.46 -16.54 1.66
CA ALA A 22 13.13 -16.84 0.25
C ALA A 22 11.63 -17.07 0.07
N ARG A 23 10.97 -17.71 1.03
CA ARG A 23 9.51 -17.90 1.03
C ARG A 23 8.77 -16.57 1.11
N LEU A 24 9.22 -15.67 1.98
CA LEU A 24 8.67 -14.33 2.15
C LEU A 24 8.83 -13.52 0.86
N LEU A 25 10.03 -13.52 0.27
CA LEU A 25 10.30 -12.80 -0.98
C LEU A 25 9.45 -13.34 -2.13
N ALA A 26 9.40 -14.67 -2.32
CA ALA A 26 8.61 -15.28 -3.39
C ALA A 26 7.11 -14.97 -3.23
N ALA A 27 6.54 -15.19 -2.04
CA ALA A 27 5.13 -14.92 -1.80
C ALA A 27 4.79 -13.43 -1.94
N GLY A 28 5.62 -12.55 -1.39
CA GLY A 28 5.42 -11.11 -1.45
C GLY A 28 5.49 -10.55 -2.87
N LEU A 29 6.47 -10.97 -3.67
CA LEU A 29 6.61 -10.52 -5.06
C LEU A 29 5.47 -11.03 -5.95
N ILE A 30 5.10 -12.31 -5.85
CA ILE A 30 3.99 -12.87 -6.64
C ILE A 30 2.67 -12.16 -6.29
N ALA A 31 2.37 -12.04 -4.99
CA ALA A 31 1.18 -11.35 -4.54
C ALA A 31 1.18 -9.87 -4.93
N GLY A 32 2.34 -9.21 -4.83
CA GLY A 32 2.54 -7.81 -5.17
C GLY A 32 2.30 -7.51 -6.65
N VAL A 33 2.78 -8.35 -7.56
CA VAL A 33 2.52 -8.20 -9.00
C VAL A 33 1.03 -8.31 -9.30
N VAL A 34 0.36 -9.34 -8.76
CA VAL A 34 -1.08 -9.56 -9.01
C VAL A 34 -1.92 -8.44 -8.39
N ALA A 35 -1.64 -8.06 -7.15
CA ALA A 35 -2.32 -6.93 -6.49
C ALA A 35 -2.07 -5.62 -7.23
N GLY A 36 -0.82 -5.36 -7.62
CA GLY A 36 -0.40 -4.13 -8.29
C GLY A 36 -1.05 -3.95 -9.65
N LEU A 37 -1.18 -5.01 -10.45
CA LEU A 37 -1.90 -4.97 -11.73
C LEU A 37 -3.39 -4.64 -11.53
N ALA A 38 -4.05 -5.26 -10.54
CA ALA A 38 -5.44 -4.98 -10.24
C ALA A 38 -5.65 -3.54 -9.74
N VAL A 39 -4.75 -3.05 -8.88
CA VAL A 39 -4.78 -1.66 -8.37
C VAL A 39 -4.48 -0.66 -9.48
N ALA A 40 -3.52 -0.93 -10.38
CA ALA A 40 -3.21 -0.07 -11.50
C ALA A 40 -4.41 0.09 -12.45
N ALA A 41 -5.11 -1.01 -12.73
CA ALA A 41 -6.35 -0.97 -13.49
C ALA A 41 -7.44 -0.14 -12.79
N LEU A 42 -7.59 -0.31 -11.47
CA LEU A 42 -8.53 0.49 -10.69
C LEU A 42 -8.19 1.98 -10.75
N GLN A 43 -6.92 2.35 -10.52
CA GLN A 43 -6.43 3.73 -10.61
C GLN A 43 -6.71 4.37 -11.98
N HIS A 44 -6.52 3.60 -13.06
CA HIS A 44 -6.76 4.08 -14.41
C HIS A 44 -8.23 4.46 -14.66
N ILE A 45 -9.17 3.75 -14.02
CA ILE A 45 -10.61 3.98 -14.19
C ILE A 45 -11.13 5.04 -13.20
N THR A 46 -10.53 5.16 -12.02
CA THR A 46 -11.03 6.05 -10.96
C THR A 46 -10.24 7.34 -10.83
N THR A 47 -8.93 7.23 -10.62
CA THR A 47 -8.09 8.32 -10.13
C THR A 47 -7.49 9.11 -11.28
N THR A 48 -7.07 8.43 -12.36
CA THR A 48 -6.51 9.07 -13.56
C THR A 48 -7.44 10.09 -14.21
N PRO A 49 -8.75 9.83 -14.40
CA PRO A 49 -9.66 10.82 -14.99
C PRO A 49 -9.80 12.07 -14.12
N LEU A 50 -9.74 11.93 -12.79
CA LEU A 50 -9.81 13.06 -11.85
C LEU A 50 -8.53 13.90 -11.87
N ILE A 51 -7.36 13.27 -12.03
CA ILE A 51 -6.08 13.96 -12.22
C ILE A 51 -6.11 14.77 -13.51
N LEU A 52 -6.51 14.15 -14.63
CA LEU A 52 -6.63 14.84 -15.92
C LEU A 52 -7.62 16.02 -15.87
N ALA A 53 -8.73 15.85 -15.14
CA ALA A 53 -9.68 16.94 -14.94
C ALA A 53 -9.10 18.10 -14.13
N ALA A 54 -8.27 17.82 -13.12
CA ALA A 54 -7.60 18.84 -12.30
C ALA A 54 -6.54 19.61 -13.08
N GLU A 55 -5.76 18.92 -13.93
CA GLU A 55 -4.74 19.52 -14.79
C GLU A 55 -5.32 20.67 -15.65
N VAL A 56 -6.56 20.55 -16.15
CA VAL A 56 -7.24 21.60 -16.92
C VAL A 56 -7.41 22.91 -16.12
N TYR A 57 -7.75 22.81 -14.84
CA TYR A 57 -7.91 23.99 -13.98
C TYR A 57 -6.57 24.61 -13.60
N GLU A 58 -5.57 23.77 -13.35
CA GLU A 58 -4.20 24.22 -13.10
C GLU A 58 -3.62 24.95 -14.32
N THR A 59 -3.73 24.36 -15.52
CA THR A 59 -3.25 24.98 -16.76
C THR A 59 -4.02 26.26 -17.10
N ALA A 60 -5.35 26.30 -16.92
CA ALA A 60 -6.13 27.51 -17.18
C ALA A 60 -5.70 28.70 -16.30
N GLN A 61 -5.28 28.46 -15.06
CA GLN A 61 -4.76 29.51 -14.19
C GLN A 61 -3.36 29.99 -14.60
N HIS A 62 -2.55 29.12 -15.23
CA HIS A 62 -1.23 29.45 -15.77
C HIS A 62 -1.28 29.93 -17.24
N ALA A 63 -2.42 29.82 -17.91
CA ALA A 63 -2.62 30.20 -19.32
C ALA A 63 -2.60 31.72 -19.55
N HIS A 64 -2.50 32.54 -18.50
CA HIS A 64 -2.08 33.93 -18.65
C HIS A 64 -0.63 34.07 -19.18
N ASP A 65 0.20 33.01 -19.15
CA ASP A 65 1.60 33.04 -19.59
C ASP A 65 1.97 32.11 -20.77
N ALA A 66 1.09 31.23 -21.27
CA ALA A 66 1.47 30.30 -22.34
C ALA A 66 0.33 29.94 -23.32
N LEU A 67 0.34 30.60 -24.48
CA LEU A 67 -0.32 30.13 -25.70
C LEU A 67 0.56 29.08 -26.38
N ALA A 68 0.28 27.79 -26.16
CA ALA A 68 0.44 26.70 -27.14
C ALA A 68 0.25 25.33 -26.46
N GLU A 69 -0.98 24.81 -26.46
CA GLU A 69 -1.22 23.42 -26.05
C GLU A 69 -1.14 22.52 -27.30
N HIS A 70 -0.07 21.72 -27.39
CA HIS A 70 0.02 20.64 -28.36
C HIS A 70 -0.57 19.38 -27.74
N ALA A 71 -1.44 18.68 -28.48
CA ALA A 71 -1.89 17.35 -28.09
C ALA A 71 -0.68 16.45 -27.84
N ALA A 72 -0.50 15.99 -26.60
CA ALA A 72 0.58 15.06 -26.26
C ALA A 72 0.47 13.82 -27.15
N PRO A 73 1.58 13.36 -27.78
CA PRO A 73 1.54 12.21 -28.68
C PRO A 73 1.02 10.97 -27.93
N ALA A 74 0.30 10.07 -28.61
CA ALA A 74 -0.28 8.86 -28.01
C ALA A 74 0.75 8.00 -27.23
N TRP A 75 2.01 8.04 -27.65
CA TRP A 75 3.13 7.42 -26.95
C TRP A 75 3.34 7.93 -25.51
N GLU A 76 3.13 9.23 -25.28
CA GLU A 76 3.32 9.85 -23.97
C GLU A 76 2.27 9.37 -22.95
N GLY A 77 1.00 9.26 -23.38
CA GLY A 77 -0.06 8.69 -22.55
C GLY A 77 0.18 7.22 -22.20
N LEU A 78 0.69 6.43 -23.15
CA LEU A 78 1.06 5.03 -22.92
C LEU A 78 2.24 4.93 -21.94
N ARG A 79 3.29 5.75 -22.13
CA ARG A 79 4.47 5.81 -21.25
C ARG A 79 4.06 6.14 -19.81
N ARG A 80 3.19 7.13 -19.61
CA ARG A 80 2.67 7.50 -18.28
C ARG A 80 1.92 6.33 -17.63
N THR A 81 1.01 5.70 -18.36
CA THR A 81 0.22 4.57 -17.87
C THR A 81 1.11 3.39 -17.47
N ALA A 82 2.11 3.06 -18.31
CA ALA A 82 3.07 2.00 -18.03
C ALA A 82 3.92 2.31 -16.80
N ALA A 83 4.46 3.54 -16.70
CA ALA A 83 5.27 3.97 -15.56
C ALA A 83 4.49 3.92 -14.23
N THR A 84 3.24 4.44 -14.22
CA THR A 84 2.36 4.35 -13.05
C THR A 84 2.05 2.91 -12.70
N SER A 85 1.78 2.04 -13.68
CA SER A 85 1.50 0.62 -13.42
C SER A 85 2.70 -0.09 -12.78
N VAL A 86 3.92 0.15 -13.28
CA VAL A 86 5.15 -0.42 -12.71
C VAL A 86 5.38 0.08 -11.29
N ALA A 87 5.18 1.37 -11.04
CA ALA A 87 5.28 1.95 -9.70
C ALA A 87 4.26 1.33 -8.75
N THR A 88 3.01 1.16 -9.18
CA THR A 88 1.95 0.53 -8.39
C THR A 88 2.26 -0.93 -8.06
N ILE A 89 2.85 -1.69 -9.01
CA ILE A 89 3.34 -3.06 -8.76
C ILE A 89 4.45 -3.09 -7.73
N ALA A 90 5.43 -2.17 -7.82
CA ALA A 90 6.52 -2.09 -6.87
C ALA A 90 6.01 -1.79 -5.45
N VAL A 91 5.09 -0.82 -5.32
CA VAL A 91 4.45 -0.46 -4.04
C VAL A 91 3.64 -1.63 -3.48
N ALA A 92 2.80 -2.27 -4.28
CA ALA A 92 1.99 -3.42 -3.84
C ALA A 92 2.86 -4.61 -3.40
N SER A 93 4.00 -4.82 -4.05
CA SER A 93 5.01 -5.79 -3.63
C SER A 93 5.62 -5.43 -2.28
N GLY A 94 5.99 -4.16 -2.08
CA GLY A 94 6.45 -3.66 -0.79
C GLY A 94 5.42 -3.88 0.33
N TYR A 95 4.14 -3.60 0.07
CA TYR A 95 3.06 -3.84 1.02
C TYR A 95 2.92 -5.33 1.38
N ALA A 96 2.90 -6.21 0.38
CA ALA A 96 2.84 -7.65 0.63
C ALA A 96 4.04 -8.15 1.46
N LEU A 97 5.25 -7.67 1.17
CA LEU A 97 6.48 -8.02 1.89
C LEU A 97 6.45 -7.54 3.34
N ILE A 98 6.07 -6.28 3.58
CA ILE A 98 5.99 -5.71 4.93
C ILE A 98 4.92 -6.43 5.76
N LEU A 99 3.76 -6.75 5.18
CA LEU A 99 2.71 -7.50 5.87
C LEU A 99 3.19 -8.91 6.27
N LEU A 100 3.81 -9.64 5.35
CA LEU A 100 4.37 -10.96 5.65
C LEU A 100 5.45 -10.88 6.75
N ALA A 101 6.35 -9.89 6.66
CA ALA A 101 7.39 -9.68 7.67
C ALA A 101 6.79 -9.38 9.05
N ALA A 102 5.82 -8.48 9.11
CA ALA A 102 5.16 -8.08 10.36
C ALA A 102 4.39 -9.25 10.99
N MET A 103 3.70 -10.07 10.18
CA MET A 103 3.01 -11.26 10.65
C MET A 103 3.99 -12.30 11.21
N LEU A 104 5.09 -12.59 10.51
CA LEU A 104 6.13 -13.51 10.99
C LEU A 104 6.75 -13.03 12.29
N PHE A 105 7.13 -11.75 12.36
CA PHE A 105 7.70 -11.14 13.56
C PHE A 105 6.74 -11.20 14.76
N SER A 106 5.44 -11.10 14.49
CA SER A 106 4.38 -11.15 15.51
C SER A 106 3.94 -12.56 15.89
N GLY A 107 4.58 -13.60 15.33
CA GLY A 107 4.22 -15.01 15.54
C GLY A 107 2.84 -15.38 14.99
N GLU A 108 2.32 -14.61 14.03
CA GLU A 108 0.98 -14.77 13.49
C GLU A 108 0.94 -15.86 12.41
N THR A 109 -0.14 -16.65 12.42
CA THR A 109 -0.39 -17.63 11.37
C THR A 109 -0.74 -16.94 10.04
N ILE A 110 0.05 -17.19 9.00
CA ILE A 110 -0.17 -16.56 7.71
C ILE A 110 -1.30 -17.28 6.95
N GLY A 111 -2.38 -16.54 6.71
CA GLY A 111 -3.47 -16.95 5.84
C GLY A 111 -4.20 -15.76 5.27
N ALA A 112 -4.88 -15.94 4.13
CA ALA A 112 -5.48 -14.85 3.35
C ALA A 112 -6.35 -13.90 4.18
N ARG A 113 -7.29 -14.42 4.99
CA ARG A 113 -8.16 -13.60 5.84
C ARG A 113 -7.38 -12.80 6.89
N ARG A 114 -6.42 -13.43 7.57
CA ARG A 114 -5.61 -12.77 8.60
C ARG A 114 -4.72 -11.70 7.97
N ALA A 115 -4.04 -12.02 6.89
CA ALA A 115 -3.20 -11.08 6.15
C ALA A 115 -4.01 -9.90 5.57
N ALA A 116 -5.26 -10.13 5.13
CA ALA A 116 -6.17 -9.07 4.74
C ALA A 116 -6.53 -8.12 5.89
N LEU A 117 -6.74 -8.66 7.11
CA LEU A 117 -6.98 -7.85 8.32
C LEU A 117 -5.75 -7.04 8.74
N TRP A 118 -4.55 -7.62 8.61
CA TRP A 118 -3.29 -6.88 8.77
C TRP A 118 -3.18 -5.75 7.73
N GLY A 119 -3.55 -6.02 6.47
CA GLY A 119 -3.68 -5.00 5.43
C GLY A 119 -4.68 -3.90 5.80
N ALA A 120 -5.85 -4.25 6.34
CA ALA A 120 -6.82 -3.26 6.80
C ALA A 120 -6.27 -2.37 7.93
N CYS A 121 -5.49 -2.94 8.85
CA CYS A 121 -4.80 -2.16 9.89
C CYS A 121 -3.72 -1.24 9.31
N ALA A 122 -2.96 -1.73 8.33
CA ALA A 122 -1.96 -0.92 7.64
C ALA A 122 -2.59 0.24 6.86
N PHE A 123 -3.74 0.02 6.20
CA PHE A 123 -4.54 1.08 5.60
C PHE A 123 -5.07 2.07 6.66
N ALA A 124 -5.59 1.58 7.78
CA ALA A 124 -6.07 2.45 8.85
C ALA A 124 -4.96 3.38 9.37
N ALA A 125 -3.73 2.86 9.50
CA ALA A 125 -2.57 3.61 9.95
C ALA A 125 -2.02 4.58 8.90
N THR A 126 -1.80 4.12 7.67
CA THR A 126 -1.07 4.90 6.64
C THR A 126 -1.98 5.72 5.73
N GLY A 127 -3.27 5.42 5.70
CA GLY A 127 -4.27 6.05 4.83
C GLY A 127 -5.35 6.77 5.59
N LEU A 128 -6.14 6.02 6.36
CA LEU A 128 -7.34 6.57 6.99
C LEU A 128 -6.99 7.65 8.02
N ALA A 129 -6.13 7.33 8.99
CA ALA A 129 -5.73 8.26 10.03
C ALA A 129 -5.00 9.48 9.44
N THR A 130 -4.05 9.25 8.53
CA THR A 130 -3.30 10.34 7.89
C THR A 130 -4.20 11.25 7.05
N SER A 131 -5.22 10.70 6.38
CA SER A 131 -6.13 11.50 5.54
C SER A 131 -7.09 12.39 6.34
N LEU A 132 -7.22 12.20 7.66
CA LEU A 132 -8.00 13.11 8.50
C LEU A 132 -7.36 14.51 8.56
N GLY A 133 -6.03 14.58 8.56
CA GLY A 133 -5.29 15.85 8.55
C GLY A 133 -4.75 16.24 7.18
N LEU A 134 -4.35 15.24 6.37
CA LEU A 134 -3.73 15.41 5.06
C LEU A 134 -4.41 14.51 4.03
N ALA A 135 -5.64 14.88 3.63
CA ALA A 135 -6.37 14.17 2.60
C ALA A 135 -5.57 14.12 1.28
N PRO A 136 -5.70 13.07 0.45
CA PRO A 136 -5.05 13.00 -0.86
C PRO A 136 -5.39 14.22 -1.71
N GLN A 137 -4.37 14.86 -2.27
CA GLN A 137 -4.50 16.14 -2.97
C GLN A 137 -4.31 15.96 -4.47
N LEU A 138 -5.05 16.75 -5.26
CA LEU A 138 -4.88 16.87 -6.71
C LEU A 138 -3.75 17.85 -7.03
N PRO A 139 -3.19 17.79 -8.26
CA PRO A 139 -2.41 18.91 -8.80
C PRO A 139 -3.18 20.23 -8.70
N GLY A 140 -2.49 21.32 -8.37
CA GLY A 140 -3.11 22.64 -8.15
C GLY A 140 -3.85 22.85 -6.82
N ALA A 141 -3.81 21.88 -5.89
CA ALA A 141 -4.36 22.04 -4.54
C ALA A 141 -3.47 22.93 -3.65
N ALA A 142 -4.07 23.54 -2.63
CA ALA A 142 -3.35 24.30 -1.62
C ALA A 142 -2.41 23.40 -0.81
N GLU A 143 -1.10 23.67 -0.88
CA GLU A 143 -0.08 22.90 -0.18
C GLU A 143 0.39 23.58 1.11
N SER A 144 0.66 22.76 2.13
CA SER A 144 1.43 23.15 3.32
C SER A 144 2.95 23.01 3.10
N ASP A 145 3.77 23.22 4.12
CA ASP A 145 5.19 22.87 4.03
C ASP A 145 5.39 21.35 3.84
N LEU A 146 6.25 20.96 2.90
CA LEU A 146 6.47 19.55 2.56
C LEU A 146 7.06 18.76 3.73
N ALA A 147 8.04 19.33 4.44
CA ALA A 147 8.69 18.65 5.56
C ALA A 147 7.70 18.43 6.71
N GLY A 148 6.87 19.43 7.02
CA GLY A 148 5.79 19.34 7.99
C GLY A 148 4.79 18.23 7.65
N ARG A 149 4.37 18.10 6.39
CA ARG A 149 3.50 17.01 5.94
C ARG A 149 4.12 15.64 6.13
N GLN A 150 5.36 15.48 5.70
CA GLN A 150 6.06 14.20 5.76
C GLN A 150 6.25 13.75 7.21
N LEU A 151 6.70 14.65 8.08
CA LEU A 151 6.91 14.34 9.49
C LEU A 151 5.60 13.97 10.18
N TRP A 152 4.55 14.77 9.97
CA TRP A 152 3.24 14.50 10.55
C TRP A 152 2.64 13.18 10.03
N TRP A 153 2.76 12.91 8.73
CA TRP A 153 2.26 11.68 8.12
C TRP A 153 2.96 10.45 8.72
N ILE A 154 4.30 10.47 8.82
CA ILE A 154 5.08 9.37 9.39
C ILE A 154 4.73 9.18 10.87
N ALA A 155 4.67 10.26 11.65
CA ALA A 155 4.34 10.20 13.07
C ALA A 155 2.92 9.64 13.29
N THR A 156 1.94 10.09 12.51
CA THR A 156 0.55 9.61 12.58
C THR A 156 0.45 8.13 12.19
N ALA A 157 1.15 7.72 11.14
CA ALA A 157 1.16 6.33 10.69
C ALA A 157 1.79 5.39 11.73
N ILE A 158 2.94 5.76 12.29
CA ILE A 158 3.63 4.98 13.32
C ILE A 158 2.79 4.91 14.60
N ALA A 159 2.28 6.05 15.07
CA ALA A 159 1.48 6.12 16.28
C ALA A 159 0.17 5.31 16.14
N THR A 160 -0.51 5.43 15.00
CA THR A 160 -1.73 4.66 14.73
C THR A 160 -1.42 3.16 14.61
N GLY A 161 -0.34 2.78 13.92
CA GLY A 161 0.07 1.38 13.80
C GLY A 161 0.44 0.75 15.15
N ALA A 162 1.21 1.47 15.98
CA ALA A 162 1.55 1.04 17.34
C ALA A 162 0.30 0.97 18.24
N GLY A 163 -0.61 1.93 18.11
CA GLY A 163 -1.87 1.95 18.85
C GLY A 163 -2.79 0.80 18.49
N LEU A 164 -2.96 0.50 17.20
CA LEU A 164 -3.70 -0.68 16.73
C LEU A 164 -3.04 -1.98 17.21
N TYR A 165 -1.71 -2.07 17.18
CA TYR A 165 -1.02 -3.24 17.72
C TYR A 165 -1.29 -3.42 19.22
N ALA A 166 -1.18 -2.35 20.02
CA ALA A 166 -1.48 -2.41 21.45
C ALA A 166 -2.95 -2.81 21.72
N LEU A 167 -3.89 -2.25 20.96
CA LEU A 167 -5.32 -2.55 21.08
C LEU A 167 -5.68 -3.97 20.67
N LEU A 168 -5.01 -4.55 19.68
CA LEU A 168 -5.40 -5.84 19.10
C LEU A 168 -4.55 -7.02 19.61
N ARG A 169 -3.33 -6.77 20.10
CA ARG A 169 -2.36 -7.83 20.45
C ARG A 169 -2.00 -7.90 21.93
N LEU A 170 -2.21 -6.83 22.70
CA LEU A 170 -1.83 -6.80 24.12
C LEU A 170 -3.08 -6.83 25.01
N ASP A 171 -3.12 -7.72 26.01
CA ASP A 171 -4.30 -7.88 26.88
C ASP A 171 -4.33 -6.91 28.07
N ALA A 172 -3.19 -6.31 28.42
CA ALA A 172 -3.08 -5.42 29.56
C ALA A 172 -3.96 -4.15 29.39
N ALA A 173 -4.83 -3.86 30.35
CA ALA A 173 -5.68 -2.67 30.31
C ALA A 173 -4.91 -1.35 30.08
N PRO A 174 -3.74 -1.11 30.72
CA PRO A 174 -2.92 0.06 30.42
C PRO A 174 -2.48 0.14 28.95
N ALA A 175 -2.18 -0.99 28.31
CA ALA A 175 -1.81 -1.01 26.90
C ALA A 175 -2.98 -0.61 25.99
N LYS A 176 -4.21 -0.92 26.37
CA LYS A 176 -5.40 -0.46 25.62
C LYS A 176 -5.55 1.06 25.70
N VAL A 177 -5.39 1.63 26.91
CA VAL A 177 -5.45 3.09 27.12
C VAL A 177 -4.35 3.79 26.34
N ILE A 178 -3.12 3.30 26.41
CA ILE A 178 -1.99 3.84 25.63
C ILE A 178 -2.27 3.70 24.13
N GLY A 179 -2.85 2.58 23.69
CA GLY A 179 -3.19 2.35 22.30
C GLY A 179 -4.19 3.37 21.75
N VAL A 180 -5.26 3.66 22.49
CA VAL A 180 -6.20 4.74 22.13
C VAL A 180 -5.50 6.10 22.12
N ALA A 181 -4.70 6.39 23.15
CA ALA A 181 -3.97 7.66 23.24
C ALA A 181 -3.02 7.87 22.05
N LEU A 182 -2.31 6.83 21.60
CA LEU A 182 -1.43 6.88 20.43
C LEU A 182 -2.19 7.15 19.13
N ILE A 183 -3.39 6.60 18.96
CA ILE A 183 -4.22 6.85 17.77
C ILE A 183 -4.74 8.30 17.79
N VAL A 184 -5.16 8.80 18.95
CA VAL A 184 -5.77 10.14 19.07
C VAL A 184 -4.72 11.26 19.06
N ALA A 185 -3.55 11.05 19.67
CA ALA A 185 -2.56 12.10 19.93
C ALA A 185 -2.10 12.88 18.68
N PRO A 186 -1.82 12.25 17.52
CA PRO A 186 -1.40 12.98 16.33
C PRO A 186 -2.49 13.93 15.79
N HIS A 187 -3.76 13.72 16.15
CA HIS A 187 -4.88 14.53 15.66
C HIS A 187 -5.13 15.81 16.46
N PHE A 188 -4.34 16.11 17.50
CA PHE A 188 -4.39 17.43 18.15
C PHE A 188 -3.69 18.52 17.34
N PHE A 189 -2.96 18.16 16.29
CA PHE A 189 -2.28 19.06 15.38
C PHE A 189 -2.30 18.46 13.98
N TRP A 190 -2.36 19.28 12.93
CA TRP A 190 -2.11 18.83 11.56
C TRP A 190 -1.56 19.99 10.73
N PRO A 191 -0.70 19.73 9.72
CA PRO A 191 -0.14 20.77 8.89
C PRO A 191 -1.22 21.45 8.05
N THR A 192 -1.42 22.75 8.25
CA THR A 192 -2.37 23.57 7.48
C THR A 192 -1.64 24.42 6.43
N PRO A 193 -2.21 24.58 5.22
CA PRO A 193 -1.66 25.51 4.22
C PRO A 193 -1.62 26.95 4.74
N ALA A 194 -0.61 27.71 4.31
CA ALA A 194 -0.51 29.14 4.63
C ALA A 194 -1.56 29.98 3.88
N THR A 195 -1.89 29.56 2.65
CA THR A 195 -2.96 30.12 1.82
C THR A 195 -3.88 28.99 1.38
N PRO A 196 -5.19 29.05 1.68
CA PRO A 196 -6.13 27.97 1.37
C PRO A 196 -6.63 28.00 -0.09
N GLU A 197 -5.96 28.72 -0.98
CA GLU A 197 -6.40 28.89 -2.37
C GLU A 197 -6.08 27.63 -3.18
N SER A 198 -7.13 26.99 -3.71
CA SER A 198 -7.05 25.83 -4.60
C SER A 198 -7.59 26.23 -5.97
N THR A 199 -6.89 25.86 -7.04
CA THR A 199 -7.32 26.12 -8.42
C THR A 199 -8.44 25.15 -8.84
N VAL A 200 -8.54 24.01 -8.16
CA VAL A 200 -9.47 22.92 -8.48
C VAL A 200 -10.77 23.06 -7.69
N PRO A 201 -11.96 22.85 -8.32
CA PRO A 201 -13.24 22.81 -7.63
C PRO A 201 -13.29 21.78 -6.49
N ALA A 202 -13.89 22.17 -5.36
CA ALA A 202 -13.94 21.35 -4.14
C ALA A 202 -14.61 19.98 -4.35
N GLU A 203 -15.60 19.88 -5.24
CA GLU A 203 -16.26 18.60 -5.57
C GLU A 203 -15.30 17.61 -6.22
N ILE A 204 -14.45 18.07 -7.14
CA ILE A 204 -13.45 17.22 -7.82
C ILE A 204 -12.39 16.77 -6.81
N ALA A 205 -11.92 17.68 -5.96
CA ALA A 205 -10.99 17.36 -4.88
C ALA A 205 -11.55 16.32 -3.90
N ALA A 206 -12.81 16.48 -3.47
CA ALA A 206 -13.47 15.53 -2.57
C ALA A 206 -13.64 14.14 -3.22
N ARG A 207 -14.03 14.08 -4.50
CA ARG A 207 -14.11 12.83 -5.26
C ARG A 207 -12.75 12.14 -5.40
N PHE A 208 -11.69 12.92 -5.63
CA PHE A 208 -10.33 12.38 -5.69
C PHE A 208 -9.84 11.85 -4.35
N ALA A 209 -10.10 12.56 -3.25
CA ALA A 209 -9.76 12.09 -1.91
C ALA A 209 -10.47 10.76 -1.60
N ALA A 210 -11.77 10.66 -1.89
CA ALA A 210 -12.55 9.45 -1.69
C ALA A 210 -12.06 8.28 -2.58
N ALA A 211 -11.80 8.53 -3.87
CA ALA A 211 -11.28 7.51 -4.79
C ALA A 211 -9.88 7.03 -4.36
N SER A 212 -9.00 7.94 -3.95
CA SER A 212 -7.64 7.63 -3.52
C SER A 212 -7.61 6.81 -2.24
N LEU A 213 -8.45 7.16 -1.25
CA LEU A 213 -8.62 6.36 -0.03
C LEU A 213 -9.15 4.95 -0.36
N THR A 214 -10.11 4.86 -1.28
CA THR A 214 -10.65 3.56 -1.74
C THR A 214 -9.56 2.71 -2.40
N VAL A 215 -8.78 3.28 -3.32
CA VAL A 215 -7.65 2.61 -3.97
C VAL A 215 -6.60 2.17 -2.94
N GLN A 216 -6.30 2.99 -1.94
CA GLN A 216 -5.32 2.64 -0.92
C GLN A 216 -5.81 1.50 -0.02
N ALA A 217 -7.09 1.51 0.37
CA ALA A 217 -7.71 0.41 1.12
C ALA A 217 -7.65 -0.90 0.33
N VAL A 218 -8.03 -0.86 -0.95
CA VAL A 218 -7.95 -2.02 -1.85
C VAL A 218 -6.51 -2.50 -1.98
N SER A 219 -5.55 -1.60 -2.17
CA SER A 219 -4.12 -1.94 -2.28
C SER A 219 -3.63 -2.76 -1.10
N TRP A 220 -3.82 -2.27 0.13
CA TRP A 220 -3.36 -2.95 1.34
C TRP A 220 -4.09 -4.27 1.59
N VAL A 221 -5.42 -4.28 1.49
CA VAL A 221 -6.24 -5.46 1.78
C VAL A 221 -6.01 -6.56 0.74
N LEU A 222 -5.95 -6.19 -0.55
CA LEU A 222 -5.71 -7.14 -1.64
C LEU A 222 -4.29 -7.69 -1.60
N ALA A 223 -3.27 -6.84 -1.39
CA ALA A 223 -1.89 -7.29 -1.25
C ALA A 223 -1.74 -8.26 -0.06
N GLY A 224 -2.35 -7.95 1.09
CA GLY A 224 -2.38 -8.86 2.23
C GLY A 224 -3.10 -10.18 1.94
N ALA A 225 -4.32 -10.13 1.39
CA ALA A 225 -5.10 -11.30 1.06
C ALA A 225 -4.35 -12.25 0.10
N LEU A 226 -3.78 -11.70 -0.97
CA LEU A 226 -3.00 -12.45 -1.95
C LEU A 226 -1.70 -12.97 -1.37
N ALA A 227 -0.99 -12.19 -0.55
CA ALA A 227 0.23 -12.65 0.12
C ALA A 227 -0.05 -13.85 1.02
N GLY A 228 -1.11 -13.78 1.83
CA GLY A 228 -1.56 -14.90 2.67
C GLY A 228 -2.07 -16.10 1.87
N LEU A 229 -2.69 -15.88 0.70
CA LEU A 229 -3.11 -16.94 -0.20
C LEU A 229 -1.91 -17.65 -0.83
N VAL A 230 -1.00 -16.90 -1.44
CA VAL A 230 0.21 -17.43 -2.08
C VAL A 230 1.07 -18.17 -1.06
N TRP A 231 1.27 -17.60 0.13
CA TRP A 231 2.00 -18.28 1.21
C TRP A 231 1.42 -19.66 1.53
N ARG A 232 0.09 -19.76 1.62
CA ARG A 232 -0.59 -21.04 1.87
C ARG A 232 -0.52 -21.98 0.67
N LEU A 233 -0.65 -21.50 -0.55
CA LEU A 233 -0.67 -22.38 -1.73
C LEU A 233 0.72 -22.95 -2.02
N VAL A 234 1.77 -22.16 -1.83
CA VAL A 234 3.14 -22.55 -2.22
C VAL A 234 3.84 -23.32 -1.09
N PHE A 235 3.48 -23.09 0.17
CA PHE A 235 4.23 -23.64 1.33
C PHE A 235 3.38 -24.44 2.33
N ARG A 236 2.19 -24.94 1.93
CA ARG A 236 1.29 -25.74 2.80
C ARG A 236 1.81 -27.13 3.18
N GLU A 237 2.72 -27.72 2.40
CA GLU A 237 3.10 -29.13 2.53
C GLU A 237 4.11 -29.44 3.66
N GLU A 238 4.43 -28.51 4.56
CA GLU A 238 5.47 -28.72 5.59
C GLU A 238 4.95 -28.95 7.02
N LEU A 239 3.62 -28.96 7.24
CA LEU A 239 2.99 -29.01 8.57
C LEU A 239 2.03 -30.19 8.80
N GLU A 240 1.91 -31.11 7.84
CA GLU A 240 1.27 -32.44 8.03
C GLU A 240 2.35 -33.52 8.03
#